data_AF-A0A812TL40-F1
#
_entry.id   AF-A0A812TL40-F1
#
_cell.length_a   1.000
_cell.length_b   1.000
_cell.length_c   1.000
_cell.angle_alpha   90.00
_cell.angle_beta   90.00
_cell.angle_gamma   90.00
#
_symmetry.space_group_name_H-M   'P 1'
#
loop_
_entity.id
_entity.type
_entity.pdbx_description
1 polymer ?
#
loop_
_entity_poly.entity_id
_entity_poly.type
_entity_poly.pdbx_seq_one_letter_code
_entity_poly.pdbx_strand_id
1 'polypeptide(L)'
;MPVSVLTFFLAPYIPDVGKKQSCFLDVVSINQCDAKMMQEGIYGLGGFLSASKEMRILYSRPYLSRLWCVFELAAFRTANPTRRIRFVPLFVELGVAVLWLGGTLAIILYIVGFLTNFRGTVLLVVALLPLLGVFHLLRQNLSRKRQVFLALASFELSDASCRLASDQEFIYSAIQKWYGSLDAFTAYVRGPLRDELLKDHLGTNLPWYYGMLITTPWISLGMDALAALVRGNAPLHAILAYGIAMTLGLFTLWWLFTM
;
A
#
# COMPACT_ATOMS: atom_id res chain seq x y z
N MET A 1 4.36 -0.97 27.41
CA MET A 1 4.04 -0.84 25.97
C MET A 1 5.25 -0.23 25.30
N PRO A 2 5.84 -0.87 24.27
CA PRO A 2 6.93 -0.24 23.52
C PRO A 2 6.44 1.13 23.04
N VAL A 3 7.23 2.18 23.27
CA VAL A 3 6.90 3.57 22.89
C VAL A 3 6.52 3.68 21.42
N SER A 4 7.07 2.79 20.61
CA SER A 4 6.86 2.67 19.18
C SER A 4 5.52 2.08 18.76
N VAL A 5 4.94 1.14 19.52
CA VAL A 5 3.56 0.66 19.27
C VAL A 5 2.58 1.80 19.50
N LEU A 6 2.77 2.56 20.60
CA LEU A 6 2.01 3.77 20.87
C LEU A 6 2.20 4.81 19.75
N THR A 7 3.44 5.01 19.29
CA THR A 7 3.75 5.93 18.18
C THR A 7 3.09 5.49 16.87
N PHE A 8 3.04 4.20 16.56
CA PHE A 8 2.38 3.67 15.36
C PHE A 8 0.86 3.93 15.37
N PHE A 9 0.19 3.70 16.51
CA PHE A 9 -1.24 3.98 16.64
C PHE A 9 -1.56 5.48 16.72
N LEU A 10 -0.65 6.30 17.24
CA LEU A 10 -0.82 7.75 17.31
C LEU A 10 -0.42 8.45 16.01
N ALA A 11 0.41 7.85 15.15
CA ALA A 11 0.92 8.45 13.91
C ALA A 11 -0.17 9.02 12.99
N PRO A 12 -1.34 8.37 12.77
CA PRO A 12 -2.43 8.94 11.98
C PRO A 12 -3.05 10.20 12.59
N TYR A 13 -2.88 10.41 13.90
CA TYR A 13 -3.40 11.55 14.65
C TYR A 13 -2.35 12.65 14.87
N ILE A 14 -1.09 12.41 14.48
CA ILE A 14 -0.07 13.45 14.47
C ILE A 14 -0.43 14.39 13.30
N PRO A 15 -0.73 15.66 13.56
CA PRO A 15 -1.09 16.59 12.49
C PRO A 15 0.02 16.67 11.46
N ASP A 16 -0.34 16.59 10.18
CA ASP A 16 0.57 16.74 9.04
C ASP A 16 1.22 18.13 9.13
N VAL A 17 2.40 18.23 9.74
CA VAL A 17 3.05 19.52 10.02
C VAL A 17 3.42 20.15 8.68
N GLY A 18 2.64 21.17 8.28
CA GLY A 18 2.95 22.04 7.14
C GLY A 18 2.31 21.68 5.79
N LYS A 19 1.42 20.67 5.69
CA LYS A 19 0.71 20.38 4.42
C LYS A 19 -0.78 20.11 4.64
N LYS A 20 -1.63 21.04 4.18
CA LYS A 20 -3.06 20.76 3.96
C LYS A 20 -3.19 19.84 2.74
N GLN A 21 -3.33 18.54 2.97
CA GLN A 21 -3.75 17.59 1.94
C GLN A 21 -5.27 17.47 2.00
N SER A 22 -5.97 18.00 0.98
CA SER A 22 -7.37 17.66 0.76
C SER A 22 -7.45 16.49 -0.22
N CYS A 23 -8.26 15.49 0.11
CA CYS A 23 -8.55 14.39 -0.79
C CYS A 23 -10.06 14.25 -0.92
N PHE A 24 -10.51 13.95 -2.15
CA PHE A 24 -11.85 13.45 -2.37
C PHE A 24 -11.79 11.93 -2.24
N LEU A 25 -12.60 11.39 -1.34
CA LEU A 25 -12.75 9.96 -1.14
C LEU A 25 -14.22 9.63 -1.33
N ASP A 26 -14.52 8.90 -2.40
CA ASP A 26 -15.86 8.53 -2.86
C ASP A 26 -16.79 8.09 -1.71
N VAL A 27 -16.37 7.12 -0.91
CA VAL A 27 -17.20 6.53 0.15
C VAL A 27 -17.52 7.51 1.30
N VAL A 28 -16.70 8.55 1.48
CA VAL A 28 -16.89 9.56 2.53
C VAL A 28 -17.54 10.83 1.99
N SER A 29 -17.30 11.13 0.71
CA SER A 29 -17.70 12.39 0.09
C SER A 29 -19.05 12.29 -0.62
N ILE A 30 -19.49 11.08 -0.98
CA ILE A 30 -20.80 10.80 -1.56
C ILE A 30 -21.68 10.20 -0.47
N ASN A 31 -22.90 10.72 -0.33
CA ASN A 31 -23.89 10.19 0.61
C ASN A 31 -24.23 8.75 0.21
N GLN A 32 -23.89 7.78 1.08
CA GLN A 32 -24.13 6.35 0.83
C GLN A 32 -25.53 5.87 1.27
N CYS A 33 -26.28 6.72 1.98
CA CYS A 33 -27.57 6.35 2.59
C CYS A 33 -28.77 6.89 1.80
N ASP A 34 -28.65 8.07 1.19
CA ASP A 34 -29.70 8.69 0.38
C ASP A 34 -29.42 8.46 -1.10
N ALA A 35 -30.29 7.69 -1.76
CA ALA A 35 -30.12 7.31 -3.16
C ALA A 35 -30.07 8.50 -4.13
N LYS A 36 -30.83 9.57 -3.85
CA LYS A 36 -30.85 10.77 -4.69
C LYS A 36 -29.55 11.56 -4.54
N MET A 37 -29.11 11.78 -3.31
CA MET A 37 -27.84 12.47 -3.05
C MET A 37 -26.64 11.63 -3.51
N MET A 38 -26.72 10.30 -3.44
CA MET A 38 -25.72 9.38 -3.99
C MET A 38 -25.58 9.60 -5.50
N GLN A 39 -26.70 9.61 -6.21
CA GLN A 39 -26.73 9.80 -7.67
C GLN A 39 -26.19 11.19 -8.06
N GLU A 40 -26.60 12.25 -7.37
CA GLU A 40 -26.07 13.61 -7.57
C GLU A 40 -24.55 13.66 -7.33
N GLY A 41 -24.06 12.98 -6.28
CA GLY A 41 -22.63 12.86 -5.99
C GLY A 41 -21.86 12.11 -7.07
N ILE A 42 -22.41 11.00 -7.58
CA ILE A 42 -21.84 10.22 -8.68
C ILE A 42 -21.74 11.08 -9.95
N TYR A 43 -22.77 11.83 -10.30
CA TYR A 43 -22.73 12.73 -11.46
C TYR A 43 -21.75 13.89 -11.28
N GLY A 44 -21.47 14.29 -10.04
CA GLY A 44 -20.42 15.27 -9.72
C GLY A 44 -18.99 14.74 -9.85
N LEU A 45 -18.76 13.42 -9.96
CA LEU A 45 -17.42 12.82 -9.97
C LEU A 45 -16.50 13.41 -11.04
N GLY A 46 -17.03 13.67 -12.24
CA GLY A 46 -16.25 14.26 -13.33
C GLY A 46 -15.62 15.61 -12.97
N GLY A 47 -16.30 16.42 -12.16
CA GLY A 47 -15.78 17.70 -11.66
C GLY A 47 -14.63 17.52 -10.66
N PHE A 48 -14.73 16.52 -9.79
CA PHE A 48 -13.64 16.19 -8.86
C PHE A 48 -12.43 15.62 -9.61
N LEU A 49 -12.65 14.75 -10.60
CA LEU A 49 -11.58 14.20 -11.42
C LEU A 49 -10.85 15.33 -12.17
N SER A 50 -11.56 16.27 -12.79
CA SER A 50 -10.94 17.38 -13.53
C SER A 50 -10.20 18.37 -12.63
N ALA A 51 -10.69 18.62 -11.41
CA ALA A 51 -10.02 19.51 -10.46
C ALA A 51 -8.83 18.86 -9.72
N SER A 52 -8.69 17.53 -9.79
CA SER A 52 -7.70 16.77 -9.02
C SER A 52 -6.28 16.87 -9.61
N LYS A 53 -5.30 17.07 -8.74
CA LYS A 53 -3.87 17.13 -9.12
C LYS A 53 -3.23 15.75 -9.33
N GLU A 54 -3.78 14.73 -8.68
CA GLU A 54 -3.30 13.34 -8.66
C GLU A 54 -4.50 12.43 -8.39
N MET A 55 -4.58 11.29 -9.10
CA MET A 55 -5.52 10.21 -8.78
C MET A 55 -4.77 9.11 -8.04
N ARG A 56 -5.18 8.81 -6.80
CA ARG A 56 -4.59 7.74 -5.99
C ARG A 56 -5.54 6.55 -5.94
N ILE A 57 -5.06 5.40 -6.40
CA ILE A 57 -5.86 4.19 -6.50
C ILE A 57 -5.38 3.21 -5.45
N LEU A 58 -6.20 3.03 -4.42
CA LEU A 58 -6.06 1.96 -3.44
C LEU A 58 -6.52 0.65 -4.09
N TYR A 59 -5.61 -0.04 -4.77
CA TYR A 59 -6.01 -1.15 -5.63
C TYR A 59 -6.15 -2.46 -4.85
N SER A 60 -7.13 -3.26 -5.29
CA SER A 60 -7.35 -4.66 -4.91
C SER A 60 -7.48 -5.50 -6.17
N ARG A 61 -7.49 -6.84 -6.04
CA ARG A 61 -7.54 -7.75 -7.22
C ARG A 61 -8.68 -7.44 -8.20
N PRO A 62 -9.94 -7.20 -7.77
CA PRO A 62 -11.04 -6.94 -8.71
C PRO A 62 -11.11 -5.46 -9.13
N TYR A 63 -10.08 -4.63 -8.90
CA TYR A 63 -10.20 -3.21 -9.22
C TYR A 63 -10.42 -3.00 -10.73
N LEU A 64 -9.56 -3.58 -11.58
CA LEU A 64 -9.66 -3.42 -13.04
C LEU A 64 -10.70 -4.32 -13.71
N SER A 65 -11.42 -5.16 -12.95
CA SER A 65 -12.57 -5.92 -13.45
C SER A 65 -13.91 -5.20 -13.22
N ARG A 66 -13.91 -4.04 -12.55
CA ARG A 66 -15.11 -3.24 -12.30
C ARG A 66 -15.23 -2.14 -13.33
N LEU A 67 -16.38 -2.06 -13.99
CA LEU A 67 -16.65 -1.09 -15.05
C LEU A 67 -16.41 0.35 -14.60
N TRP A 68 -16.96 0.71 -13.44
CA TRP A 68 -16.78 2.04 -12.84
C TRP A 68 -15.32 2.40 -12.62
N CYS A 69 -14.51 1.48 -12.11
CA CYS A 69 -13.10 1.75 -11.81
C CYS A 69 -12.26 1.98 -13.07
N VAL A 70 -12.49 1.19 -14.12
CA VAL A 70 -11.80 1.39 -15.42
C VAL A 70 -12.27 2.69 -16.08
N PHE A 71 -13.57 2.99 -15.97
CA PHE A 71 -14.15 4.24 -16.44
C PHE A 71 -13.56 5.47 -15.73
N GLU A 72 -13.43 5.47 -14.40
CA GLU A 72 -12.81 6.56 -13.63
C GLU A 72 -11.37 6.83 -14.06
N LEU A 73 -10.62 5.76 -14.31
CA LEU A 73 -9.23 5.84 -14.73
C LEU A 73 -9.12 6.55 -16.10
N ALA A 74 -9.96 6.13 -17.04
CA ALA A 74 -10.06 6.70 -18.37
C ALA A 74 -10.60 8.15 -18.33
N ALA A 75 -11.62 8.41 -17.51
CA ALA A 75 -12.20 9.74 -17.29
C ALA A 75 -11.16 10.71 -16.71
N PHE A 76 -10.41 10.28 -15.70
CA PHE A 76 -9.34 11.09 -15.11
C PHE A 76 -8.28 11.43 -16.14
N ARG A 77 -7.85 10.45 -16.96
CA ARG A 77 -6.84 10.68 -17.99
C ARG A 77 -7.34 11.60 -19.11
N THR A 78 -8.61 11.49 -19.48
CA THR A 78 -9.26 12.37 -20.46
C THR A 78 -9.33 13.80 -19.95
N ALA A 79 -9.73 13.99 -18.69
CA ALA A 79 -9.79 15.32 -18.06
C ALA A 79 -8.39 15.88 -17.73
N ASN A 80 -7.39 15.00 -17.52
CA ASN A 80 -6.06 15.37 -17.09
C ASN A 80 -4.95 14.57 -17.81
N PRO A 81 -4.62 14.92 -19.07
CA PRO A 81 -3.68 14.13 -19.88
C PRO A 81 -2.29 13.95 -19.27
N THR A 82 -1.82 14.92 -18.49
CA THR A 82 -0.45 14.97 -17.94
C THR A 82 -0.39 14.74 -16.43
N ARG A 83 -1.53 14.58 -15.74
CA ARG A 83 -1.53 14.39 -14.29
C ARG A 83 -1.22 12.94 -13.92
N ARG A 84 -0.74 12.76 -12.70
CA ARG A 84 -0.21 11.48 -12.22
C ARG A 84 -1.34 10.60 -11.73
N ILE A 85 -1.28 9.32 -12.10
CA ILE A 85 -2.08 8.24 -11.53
C ILE A 85 -1.12 7.39 -10.67
N ARG A 86 -1.43 7.24 -9.38
CA ARG A 86 -0.59 6.47 -8.45
C ARG A 86 -1.35 5.25 -7.94
N PHE A 87 -0.82 4.06 -8.22
CA PHE A 87 -1.33 2.82 -7.62
C PHE A 87 -0.67 2.58 -6.27
N VAL A 88 -1.50 2.61 -5.23
CA VAL A 88 -1.07 2.45 -3.85
C VAL A 88 -1.54 1.09 -3.33
N PRO A 89 -0.63 0.23 -2.87
CA PRO A 89 -0.99 -1.07 -2.31
C PRO A 89 -1.65 -0.93 -0.92
N LEU A 90 -2.80 -1.57 -0.71
CA LEU A 90 -3.49 -1.63 0.60
C LEU A 90 -2.84 -2.57 1.62
N PHE A 91 -1.80 -3.31 1.24
CA PHE A 91 -1.24 -4.40 2.04
C PHE A 91 0.05 -4.03 2.77
N VAL A 92 0.63 -2.86 2.52
CA VAL A 92 1.91 -2.48 3.16
C VAL A 92 1.69 -2.23 4.64
N GLU A 93 0.60 -1.57 4.99
CA GLU A 93 0.17 -1.28 6.36
C GLU A 93 -0.09 -2.58 7.13
N LEU A 94 -0.79 -3.54 6.50
CA LEU A 94 -1.00 -4.88 7.07
C LEU A 94 0.34 -5.61 7.26
N GLY A 95 1.24 -5.55 6.27
CA GLY A 95 2.57 -6.15 6.38
C GLY A 95 3.37 -5.57 7.56
N VAL A 96 3.35 -4.25 7.73
CA VAL A 96 3.98 -3.55 8.85
C VAL A 96 3.37 -3.98 10.18
N ALA A 97 2.04 -4.06 10.28
CA ALA A 97 1.36 -4.54 11.49
C ALA A 97 1.75 -5.99 11.84
N VAL A 98 1.84 -6.87 10.84
CA VAL A 98 2.31 -8.26 11.04
C VAL A 98 3.77 -8.29 11.51
N LEU A 99 4.64 -7.44 10.96
CA LEU A 99 6.04 -7.32 11.43
C LEU A 99 6.11 -6.86 12.89
N TRP A 100 5.29 -5.88 13.27
CA TRP A 100 5.19 -5.41 14.66
C TRP A 100 4.75 -6.52 15.62
N LEU A 101 3.67 -7.22 15.27
CA LEU A 101 3.14 -8.31 16.10
C LEU A 101 4.12 -9.48 16.19
N GLY A 102 4.72 -9.87 15.06
CA GLY A 102 5.73 -10.93 15.00
C GLY A 102 6.98 -10.59 15.81
N GLY A 103 7.50 -9.36 15.69
CA GLY A 103 8.64 -8.88 16.47
C GLY A 103 8.34 -8.81 17.97
N THR A 104 7.15 -8.37 18.35
CA THR A 104 6.74 -8.35 19.77
C THR A 104 6.64 -9.76 20.34
N LEU A 105 6.01 -10.69 19.61
CA LEU A 105 5.91 -12.10 20.00
C LEU A 105 7.29 -12.74 20.15
N ALA A 106 8.21 -12.47 19.22
CA ALA A 106 9.59 -12.94 19.27
C ALA A 106 10.30 -12.56 20.57
N ILE A 107 10.19 -11.29 21.00
CA ILE A 107 10.77 -10.80 22.25
C ILE A 107 10.18 -11.54 23.45
N ILE A 108 8.84 -11.68 23.49
CA ILE A 108 8.15 -12.37 24.58
C ILE A 108 8.65 -13.81 24.70
N LEU A 109 8.72 -14.52 23.57
CA LEU A 109 9.22 -15.89 23.52
C LEU A 109 10.68 -15.97 23.99
N TYR A 110 11.54 -15.05 23.56
CA TYR A 110 12.93 -14.99 24.01
C TYR A 110 13.05 -14.80 25.53
N ILE A 111 12.28 -13.88 26.12
CA ILE A 111 12.27 -13.64 27.57
C ILE A 111 11.78 -14.89 28.31
N VAL A 112 10.70 -15.53 27.86
CA VAL A 112 10.19 -16.76 28.47
C VAL A 112 11.24 -17.87 28.38
N GLY A 113 11.92 -18.03 27.24
CA GLY A 113 13.00 -18.99 27.07
C GLY A 113 14.15 -18.77 28.02
N PHE A 114 14.59 -17.52 28.16
CA PHE A 114 15.63 -17.13 29.10
C PHE A 114 15.24 -17.46 30.54
N LEU A 115 14.02 -17.12 30.96
CA LEU A 115 13.50 -17.41 32.31
C LEU A 115 13.33 -18.90 32.59
N THR A 116 13.10 -19.72 31.56
CA THR A 116 12.88 -21.17 31.69
C THR A 116 14.14 -22.00 31.44
N ASN A 117 15.31 -21.37 31.23
CA ASN A 117 16.56 -22.03 30.79
C ASN A 117 16.40 -22.86 29.50
N PHE A 118 15.40 -22.54 28.68
CA PHE A 118 15.25 -23.12 27.36
C PHE A 118 16.25 -22.49 26.40
N ARG A 119 16.76 -23.26 25.43
CA ARG A 119 17.78 -22.77 24.48
C ARG A 119 17.26 -21.58 23.67
N GLY A 120 17.63 -20.36 24.09
CA GLY A 120 17.19 -19.09 23.50
C GLY A 120 17.46 -18.96 22.00
N THR A 121 18.44 -19.71 21.47
CA THR A 121 18.75 -19.78 20.03
C THR A 121 17.62 -20.41 19.20
N VAL A 122 16.90 -21.40 19.73
CA VAL A 122 15.77 -22.03 19.03
C VAL A 122 14.60 -21.04 18.92
N LEU A 123 14.37 -20.24 19.95
CA LEU A 123 13.31 -19.23 19.99
C LEU A 123 13.59 -18.06 19.05
N LEU A 124 14.87 -17.74 18.84
CA LEU A 124 15.32 -16.77 17.84
C LEU A 124 15.01 -17.22 16.40
N VAL A 125 15.07 -18.52 16.11
CA VAL A 125 14.67 -19.06 14.78
C VAL A 125 13.16 -18.98 14.59
N VAL A 126 12.37 -19.32 15.62
CA VAL A 126 10.90 -19.21 15.59
C VAL A 126 10.46 -17.74 15.39
N ALA A 127 11.18 -16.81 16.01
CA ALA A 127 10.98 -15.37 15.87
C ALA A 127 11.17 -14.83 14.44
N LEU A 128 11.94 -15.52 13.58
CA LEU A 128 12.17 -15.12 12.20
C LEU A 128 11.10 -15.64 11.23
N LEU A 129 10.28 -16.62 11.63
CA LEU A 129 9.24 -17.21 10.76
C LEU A 129 8.18 -16.20 10.28
N PRO A 130 7.67 -15.26 11.12
CA PRO A 130 6.75 -14.23 10.66
C PRO A 130 7.33 -13.35 9.56
N LEU A 131 8.65 -13.14 9.55
CA LEU A 131 9.33 -12.35 8.52
C LEU A 131 9.23 -13.04 7.17
N LEU A 132 9.50 -14.35 7.13
CA LEU A 132 9.35 -15.15 5.91
C LEU A 132 7.91 -15.09 5.38
N GLY A 133 6.92 -15.11 6.28
CA GLY A 133 5.51 -14.91 5.94
C GLY A 133 5.25 -13.54 5.33
N VAL A 134 5.76 -12.46 5.93
CA VAL A 134 5.63 -11.10 5.38
C VAL A 134 6.34 -10.95 4.05
N PHE A 135 7.55 -11.49 3.90
CA PHE A 135 8.29 -11.50 2.64
C PHE A 135 7.51 -12.25 1.56
N HIS A 136 6.93 -13.41 1.89
CA HIS A 136 6.10 -14.17 0.98
C HIS A 136 4.87 -13.36 0.56
N LEU A 137 4.16 -12.72 1.51
CA LEU A 137 2.99 -11.89 1.22
C LEU A 137 3.35 -10.68 0.36
N LEU A 138 4.42 -9.96 0.67
CA LEU A 138 4.90 -8.81 -0.12
C LEU A 138 5.24 -9.25 -1.55
N ARG A 139 6.02 -10.32 -1.71
CA ARG A 139 6.39 -10.86 -3.03
C ARG A 139 5.16 -11.29 -3.81
N GLN A 140 4.24 -12.00 -3.17
CA GLN A 140 3.00 -12.45 -3.79
C GLN A 140 2.14 -11.28 -4.25
N ASN A 141 2.06 -10.21 -3.45
CA ASN A 141 1.30 -9.02 -3.81
C ASN A 141 1.96 -8.21 -4.93
N LEU A 142 3.30 -8.10 -4.95
CA LEU A 142 4.02 -7.50 -6.08
C LEU A 142 3.81 -8.28 -7.38
N SER A 143 3.88 -9.62 -7.32
CA SER A 143 3.59 -10.47 -8.48
C SER A 143 2.14 -10.30 -8.96
N ARG A 144 1.17 -10.25 -8.03
CA ARG A 144 -0.25 -10.02 -8.35
C ARG A 144 -0.50 -8.65 -8.96
N LYS A 145 0.16 -7.59 -8.48
CA LYS A 145 0.08 -6.25 -9.09
C LYS A 145 0.42 -6.29 -10.57
N ARG A 146 1.51 -6.97 -10.91
CA ARG A 146 1.96 -7.14 -12.30
C ARG A 146 0.92 -7.92 -13.12
N GLN A 147 0.36 -9.00 -12.55
CA GLN A 147 -0.68 -9.79 -13.23
C GLN A 147 -1.93 -8.95 -13.54
N VAL A 148 -2.35 -8.07 -12.63
CA VAL A 148 -3.52 -7.20 -12.82
C VAL A 148 -3.33 -6.25 -14.02
N PHE A 149 -2.14 -5.65 -14.18
CA PHE A 149 -1.87 -4.80 -15.35
C PHE A 149 -1.66 -5.60 -16.63
N LEU A 150 -1.10 -6.81 -16.55
CA LEU A 150 -0.98 -7.69 -17.71
C LEU A 150 -2.35 -8.16 -18.20
N ALA A 151 -3.31 -8.39 -17.29
CA ALA A 151 -4.67 -8.79 -17.63
C ALA A 151 -5.44 -7.72 -18.44
N LEU A 152 -5.02 -6.44 -18.39
CA LEU A 152 -5.60 -5.41 -19.26
C LEU A 152 -5.41 -5.69 -20.76
N ALA A 153 -4.43 -6.53 -21.15
CA ALA A 153 -4.22 -6.91 -22.54
C ALA A 153 -5.44 -7.63 -23.15
N SER A 154 -6.17 -8.38 -22.32
CA SER A 154 -7.37 -9.13 -22.70
C SER A 154 -8.63 -8.51 -22.10
N PHE A 155 -8.60 -7.24 -21.70
CA PHE A 155 -9.77 -6.56 -21.12
C PHE A 155 -10.89 -6.49 -22.16
N GLU A 156 -12.10 -6.93 -21.83
CA GLU A 156 -13.30 -6.72 -22.64
C GLU A 156 -14.31 -5.90 -21.84
N LEU A 157 -14.96 -4.94 -22.49
CA LEU A 157 -15.93 -4.07 -21.82
C LEU A 157 -17.19 -4.83 -21.38
N SER A 158 -17.57 -5.89 -22.11
CA SER A 158 -18.69 -6.77 -21.78
C SER A 158 -18.47 -7.57 -20.49
N ASP A 159 -17.21 -7.88 -20.18
CA ASP A 159 -16.84 -8.74 -19.06
C ASP A 159 -16.65 -7.93 -17.76
N ALA A 160 -16.66 -6.60 -17.88
CA ALA A 160 -16.52 -5.70 -16.75
C ALA A 160 -17.76 -5.77 -15.85
N SER A 161 -17.55 -6.15 -14.60
CA SER A 161 -18.61 -6.21 -13.60
C SER A 161 -19.20 -4.83 -13.33
N CYS A 162 -20.53 -4.73 -13.38
CA CYS A 162 -21.29 -3.55 -12.97
C CYS A 162 -22.38 -3.96 -11.98
N ARG A 163 -22.55 -3.19 -10.90
CA ARG A 163 -23.53 -3.52 -9.85
C ARG A 163 -24.96 -3.13 -10.25
N LEU A 164 -25.11 -2.05 -11.00
CA LEU A 164 -26.40 -1.48 -11.39
C LEU A 164 -26.45 -1.35 -12.92
N ALA A 165 -27.55 -1.82 -13.52
CA ALA A 165 -27.73 -1.70 -14.97
C ALA A 165 -27.83 -0.24 -15.44
N SER A 166 -28.42 0.64 -14.61
CA SER A 166 -28.48 2.09 -14.86
C SER A 166 -27.09 2.73 -14.98
N ASP A 167 -26.14 2.28 -14.16
CA ASP A 167 -24.77 2.78 -14.20
C ASP A 167 -24.05 2.34 -15.47
N GLN A 168 -24.35 1.13 -15.95
CA GLN A 168 -23.79 0.60 -17.18
C GLN A 168 -24.22 1.45 -18.38
N GLU A 169 -25.51 1.77 -18.50
CA GLU A 169 -26.03 2.61 -19.59
C GLU A 169 -25.41 4.01 -19.55
N PHE A 170 -25.35 4.63 -18.37
CA PHE A 170 -24.69 5.91 -18.17
C PHE A 170 -23.21 5.87 -18.62
N ILE A 171 -22.45 4.89 -18.12
CA ILE A 171 -21.03 4.75 -18.45
C ILE A 171 -20.84 4.51 -19.94
N TYR A 172 -21.64 3.66 -20.58
CA TYR A 172 -21.52 3.36 -22.01
C TYR A 172 -21.80 4.60 -22.86
N SER A 173 -22.82 5.39 -22.50
CA SER A 173 -23.11 6.65 -23.18
C SER A 173 -21.96 7.67 -23.04
N ALA A 174 -21.37 7.77 -21.84
CA ALA A 174 -20.21 8.64 -21.59
C ALA A 174 -18.98 8.17 -22.37
N ILE A 175 -18.73 6.86 -22.41
CA ILE A 175 -17.64 6.26 -23.19
C ILE A 175 -17.80 6.59 -24.68
N GLN A 176 -18.99 6.37 -25.26
CA GLN A 176 -19.25 6.71 -26.66
C GLN A 176 -19.00 8.19 -26.94
N LYS A 177 -19.38 9.08 -26.01
CA LYS A 177 -19.16 10.51 -26.15
C LYS A 177 -17.68 10.91 -26.12
N TRP A 178 -16.85 10.26 -25.29
CA TRP A 178 -15.44 10.63 -25.12
C TRP A 178 -14.50 9.91 -26.08
N TYR A 179 -14.78 8.65 -26.37
CA TYR A 179 -13.91 7.77 -27.16
C TYR A 179 -14.49 7.47 -28.55
N GLY A 180 -15.70 7.94 -28.86
CA GLY A 180 -16.39 7.73 -30.15
C GLY A 180 -17.09 6.37 -30.24
N SER A 181 -16.51 5.31 -29.68
CA SER A 181 -17.12 3.99 -29.63
C SER A 181 -16.65 3.18 -28.41
N LEU A 182 -17.41 2.13 -28.08
CA LEU A 182 -17.05 1.18 -27.03
C LEU A 182 -15.77 0.39 -27.40
N ASP A 183 -15.57 0.12 -28.70
CA ASP A 183 -14.38 -0.56 -29.21
C ASP A 183 -13.14 0.32 -29.10
N ALA A 184 -13.26 1.62 -29.41
CA ALA A 184 -12.17 2.59 -29.27
C ALA A 184 -11.74 2.73 -27.81
N PHE A 185 -12.69 2.71 -26.87
CA PHE A 185 -12.40 2.66 -25.45
C PHE A 185 -11.66 1.38 -25.05
N THR A 186 -12.14 0.23 -25.51
CA THR A 186 -11.50 -1.06 -25.22
C THR A 186 -10.07 -1.10 -25.76
N ALA A 187 -9.84 -0.60 -26.98
CA ALA A 187 -8.52 -0.45 -27.56
C ALA A 187 -7.63 0.52 -26.76
N TYR A 188 -8.19 1.63 -26.27
CA TYR A 188 -7.49 2.56 -25.40
C TYR A 188 -7.05 1.92 -24.08
N VAL A 189 -7.93 1.14 -23.44
CA VAL A 189 -7.65 0.43 -22.19
C VAL A 189 -6.55 -0.63 -22.40
N ARG A 190 -6.61 -1.38 -23.50
CA ARG A 190 -5.65 -2.44 -23.85
C ARG A 190 -4.26 -1.93 -24.23
N GLY A 191 -4.18 -0.76 -24.85
CA GLY A 191 -2.93 -0.17 -25.33
C GLY A 191 -2.47 0.98 -24.45
N PRO A 192 -2.76 2.25 -24.82
CA PRO A 192 -2.22 3.44 -24.16
C PRO A 192 -2.30 3.43 -22.63
N LEU A 193 -3.46 3.07 -22.08
CA LEU A 193 -3.64 3.07 -20.63
C LEU A 193 -2.80 1.98 -19.95
N ARG A 194 -2.86 0.74 -20.47
CA ARG A 194 -2.04 -0.36 -19.97
C ARG A 194 -0.55 -0.04 -20.05
N ASP A 195 -0.08 0.52 -21.15
CA ASP A 195 1.34 0.84 -21.36
C ASP A 195 1.82 1.90 -20.37
N GLU A 196 0.99 2.92 -20.11
CA GLU A 196 1.26 3.90 -19.06
C GLU A 196 1.36 3.24 -17.68
N LEU A 197 0.38 2.40 -17.32
CA LEU A 197 0.37 1.72 -16.03
C LEU A 197 1.57 0.79 -15.86
N LEU A 198 1.97 0.09 -16.92
CA LEU A 198 3.17 -0.75 -16.90
C LEU A 198 4.42 0.12 -16.75
N LYS A 199 4.59 1.18 -17.55
CA LYS A 199 5.80 2.03 -17.51
C LYS A 199 6.06 2.61 -16.11
N ASP A 200 5.03 3.12 -15.45
CA ASP A 200 5.17 3.74 -14.13
C ASP A 200 5.30 2.72 -12.98
N HIS A 201 4.95 1.45 -13.21
CA HIS A 201 4.86 0.44 -12.14
C HIS A 201 5.62 -0.88 -12.42
N LEU A 202 6.44 -0.93 -13.49
CA LEU A 202 7.39 -2.01 -13.76
C LEU A 202 8.57 -2.01 -12.77
N GLY A 203 8.85 -0.86 -12.15
CA GLY A 203 9.86 -0.75 -11.11
C GLY A 203 9.42 -1.40 -9.80
N THR A 204 10.35 -2.10 -9.15
CA THR A 204 10.25 -2.55 -7.75
C THR A 204 10.44 -1.40 -6.75
N ASN A 205 10.59 -0.17 -7.24
CA ASN A 205 10.85 1.03 -6.44
C ASN A 205 9.68 1.31 -5.49
N LEU A 206 9.74 0.68 -4.33
CA LEU A 206 8.90 1.00 -3.20
C LEU A 206 9.23 2.44 -2.81
N PRO A 207 8.24 3.34 -2.75
CA PRO A 207 8.48 4.69 -2.28
C PRO A 207 9.24 4.70 -0.95
N TRP A 208 10.24 5.57 -0.81
CA TRP A 208 11.14 5.58 0.35
C TRP A 208 10.40 5.63 1.71
N TYR A 209 9.25 6.30 1.77
CA TYR A 209 8.42 6.39 2.97
C TYR A 209 7.83 5.03 3.38
N TYR A 210 7.47 4.17 2.43
CA TYR A 210 7.06 2.80 2.73
C TYR A 210 8.24 1.96 3.19
N GLY A 211 9.41 2.19 2.60
CA GLY A 211 10.63 1.59 3.09
C GLY A 211 10.93 1.97 4.54
N MET A 212 10.86 3.26 4.88
CA MET A 212 10.94 3.72 6.27
C MET A 212 9.92 3.03 7.15
N LEU A 213 8.65 2.98 6.71
CA LEU A 213 7.56 2.36 7.47
C LEU A 213 7.85 0.88 7.76
N ILE A 214 8.33 0.11 6.77
CA ILE A 214 8.72 -1.30 6.91
C ILE A 214 9.91 -1.48 7.86
N THR A 215 10.82 -0.51 7.93
CA THR A 215 11.96 -0.54 8.87
C THR A 215 11.61 -0.15 10.31
N THR A 216 10.45 0.48 10.55
CA THR A 216 10.07 0.95 11.90
C THR A 216 10.05 -0.14 12.99
N PRO A 217 9.57 -1.38 12.75
CA PRO A 217 9.58 -2.42 13.78
C PRO A 217 11.01 -2.78 14.21
N TRP A 218 11.93 -2.80 13.25
CA TRP A 218 13.33 -3.14 13.46
C TRP A 218 14.10 -2.06 14.21
N ILE A 219 13.92 -0.81 13.80
CA ILE A 219 14.53 0.34 14.49
C ILE A 219 14.07 0.36 15.94
N SER A 220 12.77 0.17 16.19
CA SER A 220 12.29 0.13 17.57
C SER A 220 12.85 -1.01 18.38
N LEU A 221 12.84 -2.23 17.83
CA LEU A 221 13.39 -3.39 18.53
C LEU A 221 14.86 -3.15 18.93
N GLY A 222 15.63 -2.57 18.00
CA GLY A 222 17.01 -2.20 18.23
C GLY A 222 17.18 -1.11 19.30
N MET A 223 16.32 -0.08 19.28
CA MET A 223 16.33 0.98 20.29
C MET A 223 15.98 0.46 21.69
N ASP A 224 15.01 -0.46 21.81
CA ASP A 224 14.65 -1.07 23.09
C ASP A 224 15.80 -1.91 23.66
N ALA A 225 16.48 -2.69 22.81
CA ALA A 225 17.66 -3.47 23.21
C ALA A 225 18.84 -2.58 23.60
N LEU A 226 19.09 -1.50 22.85
CA LEU A 226 20.11 -0.51 23.18
C LEU A 226 19.83 0.16 24.53
N ALA A 227 18.57 0.56 24.77
CA ALA A 227 18.15 1.13 26.04
C ALA A 227 18.32 0.13 27.21
N ALA A 228 18.06 -1.15 26.98
CA ALA A 228 18.30 -2.21 27.96
C ALA A 228 19.80 -2.37 28.29
N LEU A 229 20.68 -2.34 27.29
CA LEU A 229 22.13 -2.40 27.50
C LEU A 229 22.66 -1.20 28.32
N VAL A 230 22.18 0.01 27.99
CA VAL A 230 22.53 1.23 28.72
C VAL A 230 22.06 1.15 30.17
N ARG A 231 20.80 0.78 30.40
CA ARG A 231 20.25 0.63 31.77
C ARG A 231 20.90 -0.51 32.56
N GLY A 232 21.36 -1.56 31.87
CA GLY A 232 22.08 -2.68 32.45
C GLY A 232 23.55 -2.40 32.76
N ASN A 233 24.04 -1.17 32.54
CA ASN A 233 25.45 -0.81 32.67
C ASN A 233 26.38 -1.73 31.87
N ALA A 234 25.95 -2.14 30.68
CA ALA A 234 26.79 -2.91 29.78
C ALA A 234 28.06 -2.11 29.42
N PRO A 235 29.21 -2.78 29.20
CA PRO A 235 30.43 -2.08 28.85
C PRO A 235 30.29 -1.35 27.52
N LEU A 236 30.96 -0.20 27.39
CA LEU A 236 30.83 0.70 26.24
C LEU A 236 31.07 0.00 24.89
N HIS A 237 32.05 -0.90 24.82
CA HIS A 237 32.34 -1.65 23.60
C HIS A 237 31.16 -2.53 23.14
N ALA A 238 30.37 -3.09 24.07
CA ALA A 238 29.20 -3.90 23.75
C ALA A 238 28.06 -3.03 23.22
N ILE A 239 27.85 -1.85 23.81
CA ILE A 239 26.87 -0.86 23.35
C ILE A 239 27.22 -0.39 21.92
N LEU A 240 28.48 -0.05 21.68
CA LEU A 240 28.96 0.38 20.36
C LEU A 240 28.86 -0.76 19.33
N ALA A 241 29.28 -1.97 19.69
CA ALA A 241 29.18 -3.13 18.81
C ALA A 241 27.73 -3.42 18.40
N TYR A 242 26.79 -3.32 19.35
CA TYR A 242 25.36 -3.49 19.08
C TYR A 242 24.83 -2.40 18.13
N GLY A 243 25.16 -1.13 18.39
CA GLY A 243 24.76 -0.02 17.53
C GLY A 243 25.27 -0.15 16.09
N ILE A 244 26.52 -0.57 15.92
CA ILE A 244 27.13 -0.83 14.60
C ILE A 244 26.46 -2.04 13.92
N ALA A 245 26.24 -3.13 14.66
CA ALA A 245 25.57 -4.32 14.11
C ALA A 245 24.14 -4.00 13.64
N MET A 246 23.41 -3.18 14.39
CA MET A 246 22.05 -2.74 14.04
C MET A 246 22.04 -1.92 12.75
N THR A 247 22.95 -0.96 12.58
CA THR A 247 23.02 -0.13 11.37
C THR A 247 23.42 -0.93 10.14
N LEU A 248 24.41 -1.83 10.27
CA LEU A 248 24.80 -2.75 9.20
C LEU A 248 23.69 -3.73 8.83
N GLY A 249 22.97 -4.27 9.83
CA GLY A 249 21.83 -5.16 9.62
C GLY A 249 20.68 -4.46 8.87
N LEU A 250 20.35 -3.23 9.25
CA LEU A 250 19.33 -2.43 8.55
C LEU A 250 19.76 -2.08 7.12
N PHE A 251 21.04 -1.72 6.93
CA PHE A 251 21.58 -1.40 5.60
C PHE A 251 21.57 -2.63 4.67
N THR A 252 21.97 -3.80 5.17
CA THR A 252 21.96 -5.05 4.39
C THR A 252 20.54 -5.49 4.06
N LEU A 253 19.60 -5.40 4.99
CA LEU A 253 18.18 -5.62 4.71
C LEU A 253 17.67 -4.66 3.65
N TRP A 254 17.97 -3.37 3.77
CA TRP A 254 17.58 -2.36 2.80
C TRP A 254 18.14 -2.65 1.41
N TRP A 255 19.43 -2.97 1.33
CA TRP A 255 20.09 -3.32 0.07
C TRP A 255 19.42 -4.52 -0.61
N LEU A 256 19.08 -5.57 0.16
CA LEU A 256 18.32 -6.73 -0.32
C LEU A 256 16.90 -6.39 -0.78
N PHE A 257 16.26 -5.36 -0.23
CA PHE A 257 14.94 -4.89 -0.68
C PHE A 257 14.98 -4.06 -1.96
N THR A 258 16.11 -3.39 -2.23
CA THR A 258 16.24 -2.46 -3.37
C THR A 258 16.82 -3.09 -4.64
N MET A 259 17.44 -4.27 -4.54
CA MET A 259 17.92 -5.07 -5.68
C MET A 259 16.84 -6.01 -6.19
#